data_AF-A0A972GP89-F1
#
_entry.id   AF-A0A972GP89-F1
#
_cell.length_a   1.000
_cell.length_b   1.000
_cell.length_c   1.000
_cell.angle_alpha   90.00
_cell.angle_beta   90.00
_cell.angle_gamma   90.00
#
_symmetry.space_group_name_H-M   'P 1'
#
loop_
_entity.id
_entity.type
_entity.pdbx_description
1 polymer ?
#
loop_
_entity_poly.entity_id
_entity_poly.type
_entity_poly.pdbx_seq_one_letter_code
_entity_poly.pdbx_strand_id
1 'polypeptide(L)'
;MSRLRWAVLGGIMLGGVGASYWFNQRAQIRSATITSITFDNLPVASVAITYTRGMPPVSVIIDIIENDKSKGSTTIGGKQLFVDIPLHAPVHLPYCLVTTAYWRSLRGVVRQIQHHHQ
;
A
#
# COMPACT_ATOMS: atom_id res chain seq x y z
N MET A 1 -49.11 5.51 13.09
CA MET A 1 -47.63 5.61 13.21
C MET A 1 -47.13 6.63 12.19
N SER A 2 -46.51 7.72 12.65
CA SER A 2 -46.27 8.93 11.84
C SER A 2 -45.14 8.75 10.80
N ARG A 3 -45.34 9.33 9.61
CA ARG A 3 -44.38 9.38 8.48
C ARG A 3 -42.98 9.86 8.89
N LEU A 4 -42.90 10.64 9.97
CA LEU A 4 -41.66 11.13 10.57
C LEU A 4 -40.74 10.01 11.08
N ARG A 5 -41.31 8.93 11.68
CA ARG A 5 -40.50 7.80 12.20
C ARG A 5 -39.85 7.00 11.07
N TRP A 6 -40.54 6.88 9.93
CA TRP A 6 -40.01 6.22 8.73
C TRP A 6 -38.91 7.04 8.05
N ALA A 7 -39.05 8.37 8.01
CA ALA A 7 -38.02 9.26 7.47
C ALA A 7 -36.73 9.26 8.32
N VAL A 8 -36.86 9.24 9.64
CA VAL A 8 -35.72 9.16 10.56
C VAL A 8 -35.00 7.81 10.45
N LEU A 9 -35.75 6.70 10.40
CA LEU A 9 -35.16 5.37 10.21
C LEU A 9 -34.50 5.22 8.83
N GLY A 10 -35.10 5.79 7.78
CA GLY A 10 -34.51 5.82 6.43
C GLY A 10 -33.21 6.64 6.37
N GLY A 11 -33.17 7.79 7.05
CA GLY A 11 -31.97 8.64 7.15
C GLY A 11 -30.84 7.99 7.94
N ILE A 12 -31.14 7.29 9.03
CA ILE A 12 -30.16 6.53 9.81
C ILE A 12 -29.62 5.34 9.02
N MET A 13 -30.48 4.63 8.30
CA MET A 13 -30.06 3.53 7.40
C MET A 13 -29.14 4.04 6.29
N LEU A 14 -29.52 5.09 5.57
CA LEU A 14 -28.70 5.66 4.49
C LEU A 14 -27.39 6.26 5.01
N GLY A 15 -27.43 6.99 6.13
CA GLY A 15 -26.24 7.53 6.78
C GLY A 15 -25.31 6.42 7.32
N GLY A 16 -25.88 5.35 7.89
CA GLY A 16 -25.13 4.20 8.39
C GLY A 16 -24.49 3.37 7.28
N VAL A 17 -25.18 3.17 6.15
CA VAL A 17 -24.62 2.49 4.97
C VAL A 17 -23.53 3.34 4.31
N GLY A 18 -23.73 4.65 4.17
CA GLY A 18 -22.72 5.56 3.64
C GLY A 18 -21.46 5.61 4.51
N ALA A 19 -21.61 5.71 5.83
CA ALA A 19 -20.50 5.66 6.77
C ALA A 19 -19.79 4.30 6.74
N SER A 20 -20.53 3.19 6.71
CA SER A 20 -19.96 1.84 6.63
C SER A 20 -19.19 1.62 5.34
N TYR A 21 -19.68 2.12 4.21
CA TYR A 21 -18.96 2.05 2.93
C TYR A 21 -17.64 2.82 3.00
N TRP A 22 -17.63 4.00 3.62
CA TRP A 22 -16.44 4.83 3.74
C TRP A 22 -15.39 4.22 4.68
N PHE A 23 -15.82 3.66 5.81
CA PHE A 23 -14.91 2.98 6.75
C PHE A 23 -14.36 1.66 6.21
N ASN A 24 -15.04 1.02 5.25
CA ASN A 24 -14.57 -0.22 4.62
C ASN A 24 -13.72 0.00 3.36
N GLN A 25 -13.42 1.26 2.99
CA GLN A 25 -12.49 1.50 1.89
C GLN A 25 -11.10 1.03 2.28
N ARG A 26 -10.46 0.30 1.38
CA ARG A 26 -9.08 -0.18 1.56
C ARG A 26 -8.13 1.00 1.39
N ALA A 27 -7.19 1.13 2.31
CA ALA A 27 -6.07 2.03 2.12
C ALA A 27 -5.30 1.56 0.90
N GLN A 28 -5.07 2.43 -0.08
CA GLN A 28 -4.27 2.15 -1.27
C GLN A 28 -2.87 2.69 -1.06
N ILE A 29 -1.87 2.10 -1.72
CA ILE A 29 -0.55 2.71 -1.80
C ILE A 29 -0.67 3.97 -2.64
N ARG A 30 -0.32 5.13 -2.06
CA ARG A 30 -0.37 6.42 -2.74
C ARG A 30 0.97 6.72 -3.42
N SER A 31 2.07 6.48 -2.70
CA SER A 31 3.43 6.66 -3.21
C SER A 31 4.37 5.64 -2.59
N ALA A 32 5.40 5.28 -3.35
CA ALA A 32 6.57 4.56 -2.86
C ALA A 32 7.80 5.19 -3.53
N THR A 33 8.81 5.55 -2.75
CA THR A 33 9.97 6.31 -3.23
C THR A 33 11.21 5.90 -2.47
N ILE A 34 12.32 5.71 -3.19
CA ILE A 34 13.62 5.48 -2.55
C ILE A 34 14.11 6.82 -1.99
N THR A 35 14.35 6.89 -0.68
CA THR A 35 14.82 8.11 0.00
C THR A 35 16.34 8.18 0.08
N SER A 36 17.00 7.01 0.15
CA SER A 36 18.45 6.91 0.23
C SER A 36 18.91 5.54 -0.25
N ILE A 37 20.13 5.48 -0.77
CA ILE A 37 20.81 4.23 -1.10
C ILE A 37 22.18 4.26 -0.42
N THR A 38 22.47 3.25 0.38
CA THR A 38 23.77 3.05 1.01
C THR A 38 24.55 2.00 0.21
N PHE A 39 25.79 2.31 -0.15
CA PHE A 39 26.63 1.51 -1.07
C PHE A 39 27.80 0.80 -0.37
N ASP A 40 27.70 0.54 0.93
CA ASP A 40 28.74 -0.20 1.67
C ASP A 40 28.77 -1.70 1.24
N ASN A 41 29.40 -2.56 2.04
CA ASN A 41 29.58 -3.99 1.72
C ASN A 41 28.29 -4.76 1.37
N LEU A 42 27.13 -4.30 1.87
CA LEU A 42 25.81 -4.81 1.52
C LEU A 42 24.96 -3.60 1.09
N PRO A 43 24.69 -3.42 -0.21
CA PRO A 43 23.93 -2.27 -0.66
C PRO A 43 22.49 -2.36 -0.17
N VAL A 44 21.95 -1.24 0.32
CA VAL A 44 20.60 -1.15 0.90
C VAL A 44 19.91 0.09 0.36
N ALA A 45 18.66 -0.07 -0.07
CA ALA A 45 17.78 1.04 -0.43
C ALA A 45 16.74 1.29 0.66
N SER A 46 16.72 2.49 1.21
CA SER A 46 15.66 2.91 2.12
C SER A 46 14.48 3.44 1.31
N VAL A 47 13.31 2.87 1.54
CA VAL A 47 12.07 3.20 0.82
C VAL A 47 11.06 3.78 1.79
N ALA A 48 10.49 4.92 1.42
CA ALA A 48 9.33 5.51 2.07
C ALA A 48 8.05 5.19 1.28
N ILE A 49 7.02 4.74 1.99
CA ILE A 49 5.71 4.41 1.44
C ILE A 49 4.65 5.23 2.15
N THR A 50 3.69 5.73 1.37
CA THR A 50 2.50 6.38 1.91
C THR A 50 1.24 5.67 1.45
N TYR A 51 0.25 5.65 2.33
CA TYR A 51 -1.04 5.05 2.09
C TYR A 51 -2.15 6.11 2.09
N THR A 52 -3.22 5.88 1.34
CA THR A 52 -4.47 6.62 1.53
C THR A 52 -5.15 6.21 2.85
N ARG A 53 -6.17 6.97 3.27
CA ARG A 53 -6.99 6.57 4.41
C ARG A 53 -7.80 5.33 4.07
N GLY A 54 -7.92 4.41 5.03
CA GLY A 54 -8.72 3.20 4.89
C GLY A 54 -8.16 2.03 5.69
N MET A 55 -8.68 0.83 5.43
CA MET A 55 -8.17 -0.40 6.02
C MET A 55 -6.77 -0.72 5.45
N PRO A 56 -5.72 -0.80 6.28
CA PRO A 56 -4.37 -1.06 5.80
C PRO A 56 -4.26 -2.47 5.20
N PRO A 57 -3.35 -2.67 4.23
CA PRO A 57 -3.01 -4.01 3.80
C PRO A 57 -2.48 -4.85 4.97
N VAL A 58 -2.60 -6.16 4.84
CA VAL A 58 -2.00 -7.12 5.77
C VAL A 58 -0.49 -7.17 5.52
N SER A 59 -0.09 -7.22 4.25
CA SER A 59 1.29 -7.21 3.82
C SER A 59 1.46 -6.41 2.54
N VAL A 60 2.67 -5.87 2.36
CA VAL A 60 3.11 -5.21 1.14
C VAL A 60 4.46 -5.79 0.75
N ILE A 61 4.58 -6.23 -0.49
CA ILE A 61 5.84 -6.62 -1.13
C ILE A 61 6.32 -5.41 -1.92
N ILE A 62 7.61 -5.12 -1.83
CA ILE A 62 8.25 -4.03 -2.55
C ILE A 62 9.42 -4.63 -3.30
N ASP A 63 9.36 -4.51 -4.62
CA ASP A 63 10.41 -4.96 -5.53
C ASP A 63 11.07 -3.72 -6.15
N ILE A 64 12.39 -3.65 -6.05
CA ILE A 64 13.21 -2.67 -6.76
C ILE A 64 13.86 -3.42 -7.93
N ILE A 65 13.64 -2.91 -9.14
CA ILE A 65 14.12 -3.52 -10.38
C ILE A 65 14.84 -2.45 -11.19
N GLU A 66 16.16 -2.57 -11.28
CA GLU A 66 17.00 -1.80 -12.18
C GLU A 66 17.47 -2.74 -13.31
N ASN A 67 16.66 -2.83 -14.37
CA ASN A 67 16.91 -3.72 -15.50
C ASN A 67 17.45 -5.11 -15.04
N ASP A 68 18.44 -5.66 -15.75
CA ASP A 68 19.09 -6.92 -15.39
C ASP A 68 20.28 -6.77 -14.42
N LYS A 69 20.49 -5.57 -13.84
CA LYS A 69 21.69 -5.28 -13.05
C LYS A 69 21.48 -5.38 -11.56
N SER A 70 20.47 -4.68 -11.04
CA SER A 70 20.21 -4.66 -9.60
C SER A 70 18.75 -4.97 -9.30
N LYS A 71 18.57 -5.82 -8.29
CA LYS A 71 17.27 -6.28 -7.81
C LYS A 71 17.30 -6.30 -6.29
N GLY A 72 16.16 -5.96 -5.69
CA GLY A 72 15.91 -6.10 -4.26
C GLY A 72 14.44 -6.36 -4.04
N SER A 73 14.11 -7.16 -3.03
CA SER A 73 12.73 -7.40 -2.65
C SER A 73 12.62 -7.52 -1.15
N THR A 74 11.55 -6.97 -0.58
CA THR A 74 11.22 -7.15 0.82
C THR A 74 9.73 -7.21 1.02
N THR A 75 9.31 -7.82 2.14
CA THR A 75 7.91 -7.85 2.57
C THR A 75 7.77 -7.14 3.91
N ILE A 76 6.82 -6.23 3.99
CA ILE A 76 6.51 -5.48 5.21
C ILE A 76 5.05 -5.65 5.62
N GLY A 77 4.76 -5.34 6.88
CA GLY A 77 3.39 -5.18 7.35
C GLY A 77 2.75 -3.93 6.76
N GLY A 78 1.47 -3.97 6.41
CA GLY A 78 0.82 -2.86 5.68
C GLY A 78 0.56 -1.56 6.45
N LYS A 79 1.09 -1.43 7.67
CA LYS A 79 1.16 -0.16 8.42
C LYS A 79 2.55 0.46 8.44
N GLN A 80 3.57 -0.27 7.97
CA GLN A 80 4.95 0.18 7.98
C GLN A 80 5.16 1.19 6.85
N LEU A 81 5.74 2.34 7.18
CA LEU A 81 5.93 3.46 6.26
C LEU A 81 7.35 3.56 5.71
N PHE A 82 8.31 2.92 6.38
CA PHE A 82 9.73 2.96 6.03
C PHE A 82 10.31 1.56 6.11
N VAL A 83 11.13 1.22 5.13
CA VAL A 83 11.81 -0.06 5.10
C VAL A 83 13.12 0.02 4.34
N ASP A 84 14.09 -0.74 4.84
CA ASP A 84 15.36 -0.98 4.18
C ASP A 84 15.28 -2.26 3.35
N ILE A 85 15.56 -2.14 2.06
CA ILE A 85 15.53 -3.22 1.09
C ILE A 85 16.97 -3.60 0.76
N PRO A 86 17.43 -4.81 1.12
CA PRO A 86 18.73 -5.28 0.69
C PRO A 86 18.73 -5.43 -0.83
N LEU A 87 19.81 -4.96 -1.45
CA LEU A 87 20.02 -5.00 -2.89
C LEU A 87 21.10 -6.04 -3.22
N HIS A 88 20.97 -6.69 -4.38
CA HIS A 88 22.03 -7.56 -4.90
C HIS A 88 23.23 -6.78 -5.45
N ALA A 89 23.03 -5.53 -5.87
CA ALA A 89 24.04 -4.63 -6.39
C ALA A 89 23.63 -3.16 -6.16
N PRO A 90 24.55 -2.19 -6.24
CA PRO A 90 24.20 -0.77 -6.31
C PRO A 90 23.09 -0.51 -7.34
N VAL A 91 22.06 0.24 -6.95
CA VAL A 91 20.99 0.68 -7.87
C VAL A 91 21.29 2.07 -8.41
N HIS A 92 21.17 2.25 -9.73
CA HIS A 92 21.23 3.54 -10.40
C HIS A 92 19.92 3.87 -11.12
N LEU A 93 19.76 5.14 -11.51
CA LEU A 93 18.64 5.58 -12.34
C LEU A 93 18.87 5.17 -13.81
N PRO A 94 17.80 4.82 -14.57
CA PRO A 94 16.41 4.71 -14.13
C PRO A 94 16.12 3.36 -13.44
N TYR A 95 15.19 3.36 -12.49
CA TYR A 95 14.73 2.13 -11.83
C TYR A 95 13.20 2.05 -11.77
N CYS A 96 12.69 0.83 -11.62
CA CYS A 96 11.28 0.54 -11.45
C CYS A 96 11.03 0.01 -10.04
N LEU A 97 10.16 0.68 -9.29
CA LEU A 97 9.71 0.22 -7.99
C LEU A 97 8.30 -0.35 -8.15
N VAL A 98 8.16 -1.64 -7.86
CA VAL A 98 6.88 -2.34 -7.92
C VAL A 98 6.41 -2.59 -6.50
N THR A 99 5.21 -2.14 -6.18
CA THR A 99 4.56 -2.45 -4.90
C THR A 99 3.40 -3.41 -5.13
N THR A 100 3.33 -4.46 -4.31
CA THR A 100 2.21 -5.39 -4.30
C THR A 100 1.61 -5.44 -2.91
N ALA A 101 0.37 -4.98 -2.75
CA ALA A 101 -0.34 -4.96 -1.48
C ALA A 101 -1.43 -6.06 -1.42
N TYR A 102 -1.58 -6.65 -0.24
CA TYR A 102 -2.54 -7.72 0.03
C TYR A 102 -3.50 -7.34 1.15
N TRP A 103 -4.80 -7.50 0.93
CA TRP A 103 -5.83 -7.32 1.96
C TRP A 103 -6.56 -8.63 2.21
N ARG A 104 -6.93 -8.86 3.47
CA ARG A 104 -7.91 -9.89 3.82
C ARG A 104 -9.32 -9.34 3.59
N SER A 105 -10.14 -10.09 2.88
CA SER A 105 -11.56 -9.82 2.70
C SER A 105 -12.38 -11.05 3.08
N LEU A 106 -13.68 -10.86 3.32
CA LEU A 106 -14.62 -11.95 3.59
C LEU A 106 -14.64 -13.03 2.50
N ARG A 107 -14.26 -12.69 1.26
CA ARG A 107 -14.25 -13.60 0.09
C ARG A 107 -12.86 -14.10 -0.29
N GLY A 108 -11.82 -13.83 0.51
CA GLY A 108 -10.44 -14.22 0.23
C GLY A 108 -9.46 -13.04 0.22
N VAL A 109 -8.30 -13.24 -0.38
CA VAL A 109 -7.24 -12.23 -0.45
C VAL A 109 -7.44 -11.35 -1.68
N VAL A 110 -7.38 -10.04 -1.50
CA VAL A 110 -7.33 -9.10 -2.64
C VAL A 110 -5.92 -8.57 -2.80
N ARG A 111 -5.47 -8.48 -4.05
CA ARG A 111 -4.15 -8.02 -4.45
C ARG A 111 -4.27 -6.73 -5.27
N GLN A 112 -3.38 -5.78 -5.04
CA GLN A 112 -3.17 -4.61 -5.88
C GLN A 112 -1.69 -4.52 -6.22
N ILE A 113 -1.37 -4.24 -7.48
CA ILE A 113 0.00 -4.06 -7.97
C ILE A 113 0.11 -2.63 -8.49
N GLN A 114 1.19 -1.94 -8.17
CA GLN A 114 1.46 -0.60 -8.67
C GLN A 114 2.93 -0.47 -9.09
N HIS A 115 3.14 0.13 -10.25
CA HIS A 115 4.45 0.40 -10.83
C HIS A 115 4.77 1.88 -10.64
N HIS A 116 5.96 2.16 -10.11
CA HIS A 116 6.50 3.49 -9.93
C HIS A 116 7.80 3.58 -10.75
N HIS A 117 7.75 4.35 -11.83
CA HIS A 117 8.92 4.63 -12.67
C HIS A 117 9.58 5.92 -12.17
N GLN A 118 10.89 5.87 -11.91
CA GLN A 118 11.69 7.02 -11.50
C GLN A 118 12.98 7.10 -12.32
#